data_AF-A0A162CLD0-F1
#
_entry.id   AF-A0A162CLD0-F1
#
_cell.length_a   1.000
_cell.length_b   1.000
_cell.length_c   1.000
_cell.angle_alpha   90.00
_cell.angle_beta   90.00
_cell.angle_gamma   90.00
#
_symmetry.space_group_name_H-M   'P 1'
#
loop_
_entity.id
_entity.type
_entity.pdbx_description
1 polymer ?
#
loop_
_entity_poly.entity_id
_entity_poly.type
_entity_poly.pdbx_seq_one_letter_code
_entity_poly.pdbx_strand_id
1 'polypeptide(L)'
;MKIKNILDELRFADENSQIICVVPSAELRSRIYIVGQVLENTPGVVLGERGPHLREKTVGNVREELKTFGARFEESDFLIESTHEINEEKYEVRYYKLTHIRQESGEVVLHSEIGELQELREVHQEPECE
;
A
#
# COMPACT_ATOMS: atom_id res chain seq x y z
N MET A 1 -2.93 -3.89 -10.00
CA MET A 1 -1.77 -3.68 -10.92
C MET A 1 -0.68 -4.64 -10.47
N LYS A 2 0.07 -5.23 -11.40
CA LYS A 2 1.10 -6.24 -11.08
C LYS A 2 2.42 -5.59 -10.65
N ILE A 3 3.21 -6.26 -9.81
CA ILE A 3 4.50 -5.75 -9.31
C ILE A 3 5.44 -5.37 -10.45
N LYS A 4 5.53 -6.19 -11.50
CA LYS A 4 6.34 -5.88 -12.68
C LYS A 4 5.96 -4.55 -13.33
N ASN A 5 4.65 -4.33 -13.54
CA ASN A 5 4.17 -3.10 -14.15
C ASN A 5 4.46 -1.88 -13.25
N ILE A 6 4.38 -2.05 -11.93
CA ILE A 6 4.73 -0.99 -10.97
C ILE A 6 6.22 -0.66 -11.07
N LEU A 7 7.09 -1.66 -11.10
CA LEU A 7 8.53 -1.47 -11.27
C LEU A 7 8.87 -0.77 -12.59
N ASP A 8 8.15 -1.08 -13.66
CA ASP A 8 8.31 -0.44 -14.97
C ASP A 8 7.87 1.03 -14.94
N GLU A 9 6.73 1.37 -14.33
CA GLU A 9 6.25 2.76 -14.16
C GLU A 9 7.21 3.58 -13.27
N LEU A 10 7.74 2.98 -12.21
CA LEU A 10 8.68 3.63 -11.28
C LEU A 10 10.11 3.70 -11.82
N ARG A 11 10.41 3.09 -12.98
CA ARG A 11 11.78 2.92 -13.48
C ARG A 11 12.54 4.23 -13.65
N PHE A 12 11.85 5.28 -14.09
CA PHE A 12 12.43 6.59 -14.40
C PHE A 12 12.05 7.69 -13.40
N ALA A 13 11.30 7.35 -12.35
CA ALA A 13 10.98 8.29 -11.28
C ALA A 13 12.24 8.57 -10.43
N ASP A 14 12.37 9.81 -9.93
CA ASP A 14 13.45 10.18 -9.01
C ASP A 14 13.36 9.32 -7.75
N GLU A 15 14.47 8.67 -7.39
CA GLU A 15 14.54 7.78 -6.23
C GLU A 15 14.26 8.49 -4.91
N ASN A 16 14.39 9.81 -4.86
CA ASN A 16 14.11 10.63 -3.67
C ASN A 16 12.67 11.18 -3.64
N SER A 17 11.91 11.04 -4.73
CA SER A 17 10.50 11.45 -4.75
C SER A 17 9.72 10.69 -3.69
N GLN A 18 8.88 11.43 -2.96
CA GLN A 18 7.96 10.87 -1.98
C GLN A 18 6.83 10.12 -2.69
N ILE A 19 6.38 9.04 -2.07
CA ILE A 19 5.20 8.30 -2.53
C ILE A 19 4.00 8.64 -1.67
N ILE A 20 2.89 8.95 -2.34
CA ILE A 20 1.58 9.21 -1.74
C ILE A 20 0.58 8.24 -2.36
N CYS A 21 -0.42 7.78 -1.60
CA CYS A 21 -1.61 7.20 -2.21
C CYS A 21 -2.77 8.17 -2.21
N VAL A 22 -3.60 7.99 -3.23
CA VAL A 22 -4.87 8.66 -3.36
C VAL A 22 -5.93 7.61 -3.69
N VAL A 23 -6.96 7.55 -2.83
CA VAL A 23 -8.16 6.74 -3.06
C VAL A 23 -9.36 7.69 -2.98
N PRO A 24 -9.80 8.26 -4.13
CA PRO A 24 -10.84 9.27 -4.15
C PRO A 24 -12.16 8.78 -3.54
N SER A 25 -12.52 7.52 -3.77
CA SER A 25 -13.76 6.92 -3.25
C SER A 25 -13.82 6.84 -1.72
N ALA A 26 -12.68 6.96 -1.03
CA ALA A 26 -12.57 6.94 0.42
C ALA A 26 -12.09 8.29 0.98
N GLU A 27 -12.00 9.33 0.13
CA GLU A 27 -11.40 10.64 0.48
C GLU A 27 -10.00 10.51 1.11
N LEU A 28 -9.27 9.45 0.77
CA LEU A 28 -7.97 9.15 1.32
C LEU A 28 -6.88 9.82 0.47
N ARG A 29 -6.08 10.66 1.11
CA ARG A 29 -4.77 11.08 0.60
C ARG A 29 -3.77 10.93 1.74
N SER A 30 -2.93 9.90 1.68
CA SER A 30 -2.04 9.56 2.79
C SER A 30 -0.68 9.05 2.31
N ARG A 31 0.32 9.22 3.18
CA ARG A 31 1.58 8.49 3.12
C ARG A 31 1.31 7.03 3.51
N ILE A 32 1.94 6.07 2.84
CA ILE A 32 1.40 4.72 2.72
C ILE A 32 2.25 3.60 3.26
N TYR A 33 1.55 2.54 3.67
CA TYR A 33 2.04 1.18 3.58
C TYR A 33 1.53 0.50 2.32
N ILE A 34 2.38 -0.35 1.79
CA ILE A 34 2.15 -1.04 0.55
C ILE A 34 2.17 -2.54 0.84
N VAL A 35 1.13 -3.23 0.37
CA VAL A 35 0.92 -4.66 0.62
C VAL A 35 0.79 -5.37 -0.72
N GLY A 36 1.66 -6.35 -0.96
CA GLY A 36 1.45 -7.29 -2.06
C GLY A 36 0.39 -8.31 -1.63
N GLN A 37 -0.58 -8.64 -2.50
CA GLN A 37 -1.53 -9.71 -2.16
C GLN A 37 -0.93 -11.11 -2.42
N VAL A 38 -1.10 -12.00 -1.45
CA VAL A 38 -0.71 -13.42 -1.51
C VAL A 38 -1.93 -14.25 -1.88
N LEU A 39 -2.02 -14.70 -3.13
CA LEU A 39 -2.97 -15.75 -3.55
C LEU A 39 -4.47 -15.38 -3.45
N GLU A 40 -5.29 -16.13 -4.18
CA GLU A 40 -6.74 -15.92 -4.30
C GLU A 40 -7.52 -16.20 -2.99
N ASN A 41 -6.86 -16.60 -1.90
CA ASN A 41 -7.51 -17.00 -0.63
C ASN A 41 -6.66 -16.76 0.64
N THR A 42 -5.61 -15.92 0.60
CA THR A 42 -4.77 -15.65 1.79
C THR A 42 -4.60 -14.16 2.02
N PRO A 43 -5.08 -13.60 3.15
CA PRO A 43 -4.74 -12.23 3.52
C PRO A 43 -3.24 -12.11 3.84
N GLY A 44 -2.60 -11.10 3.25
CA GLY A 44 -1.38 -10.47 3.78
C GLY A 44 -0.04 -10.89 3.17
N VAL A 45 0.58 -9.96 2.43
CA VAL A 45 2.04 -9.82 2.37
C VAL A 45 2.39 -8.35 2.53
N VAL A 46 3.03 -8.02 3.66
CA VAL A 46 3.51 -6.65 3.91
C VAL A 46 4.85 -6.47 3.23
N LEU A 47 4.99 -5.39 2.45
CA LEU A 47 6.30 -4.98 1.93
C LEU A 47 6.98 -4.11 2.99
N GLY A 48 7.78 -4.76 3.85
CA GLY A 48 8.57 -4.10 4.89
C GLY A 48 7.91 -4.13 6.29
N GLU A 49 8.50 -3.39 7.22
CA GLU A 49 8.03 -3.29 8.60
C GLU A 49 6.76 -2.43 8.70
N ARG A 50 5.78 -2.89 9.50
CA ARG A 50 4.61 -2.10 9.90
C ARG A 50 4.98 -1.29 11.13
N GLY A 51 4.92 0.04 11.06
CA GLY A 51 5.10 0.86 12.26
C GLY A 51 5.02 2.34 11.95
N PRO A 52 4.13 3.14 12.57
CA PRO A 52 3.58 4.42 12.08
C PRO A 52 4.57 5.49 11.56
N HIS A 53 5.85 5.41 11.93
CA HIS A 53 6.94 6.27 11.45
C HIS A 53 7.55 5.80 10.10
N LEU A 54 7.23 4.59 9.65
CA LEU A 54 7.69 3.95 8.41
C LEU A 54 6.71 4.14 7.23
N ARG A 55 5.71 5.02 7.41
CA ARG A 55 4.71 5.41 6.38
C ARG A 55 5.33 6.22 5.25
N GLU A 56 6.49 6.82 5.50
CA GLU A 56 7.19 7.63 4.52
C GLU A 56 8.16 6.75 3.75
N LYS A 57 7.90 6.57 2.46
CA LYS A 57 8.80 5.85 1.57
C LYS A 57 9.09 6.69 0.35
N THR A 58 10.34 6.67 -0.06
CA THR A 58 10.73 7.19 -1.36
C THR A 58 10.54 6.14 -2.44
N VAL A 59 10.55 6.58 -3.70
CA VAL A 59 10.58 5.70 -4.87
C VAL A 59 11.73 4.69 -4.79
N GLY A 60 12.91 5.10 -4.33
CA GLY A 60 14.06 4.22 -4.15
C GLY A 60 13.75 3.07 -3.19
N ASN A 61 13.20 3.38 -2.01
CA ASN A 61 12.85 2.36 -1.01
C ASN A 61 11.81 1.38 -1.56
N VAL A 62 10.75 1.88 -2.19
CA VAL A 62 9.69 1.02 -2.74
C VAL A 62 10.22 0.14 -3.87
N ARG A 63 11.08 0.66 -4.77
CA ARG A 63 11.69 -0.16 -5.84
C ARG A 63 12.58 -1.27 -5.28
N GLU A 64 13.36 -0.99 -4.25
CA GLU A 64 14.20 -2.00 -3.57
C GLU A 64 13.34 -3.09 -2.92
N GLU A 65 12.30 -2.70 -2.19
CA GLU A 65 11.37 -3.65 -1.55
C GLU A 65 10.68 -4.55 -2.59
N LEU A 66 10.18 -3.96 -3.69
CA LEU A 66 9.52 -4.70 -4.77
C LEU A 66 10.43 -5.71 -5.45
N LYS A 67 11.71 -5.37 -5.66
CA LYS A 67 12.71 -6.29 -6.21
C LYS A 67 13.02 -7.44 -5.26
N THR A 68 13.07 -7.15 -3.95
CA THR A 68 13.44 -8.11 -2.92
C THR A 68 12.32 -9.10 -2.61
N PHE A 69 11.06 -8.66 -2.73
CA PHE A 69 9.89 -9.49 -2.45
C PHE A 69 9.64 -10.60 -3.49
N GLY A 70 10.27 -10.50 -4.65
CA GLY A 70 10.62 -11.66 -5.47
C GLY A 70 9.55 -12.15 -6.45
N ALA A 71 10.03 -12.98 -7.38
CA ALA A 71 9.30 -13.58 -8.50
C ALA A 71 7.99 -14.32 -8.13
N ARG A 72 7.79 -14.67 -6.85
CA ARG A 72 6.58 -15.33 -6.34
C ARG A 72 5.32 -14.47 -6.43
N PHE A 73 5.48 -13.15 -6.36
CA PHE A 73 4.37 -12.19 -6.32
C PHE A 73 4.35 -11.28 -7.54
N GLU A 74 5.24 -11.51 -8.51
CA GLU A 74 5.34 -10.73 -9.75
C GLU A 74 3.99 -10.65 -10.46
N GLU A 75 3.23 -11.75 -10.39
CA GLU A 75 1.92 -11.89 -11.02
C GLU A 75 0.74 -11.47 -10.15
N SER A 76 0.96 -11.16 -8.87
CA SER A 76 -0.08 -10.76 -7.91
C SER A 76 -0.53 -9.32 -8.11
N ASP A 77 -1.79 -9.05 -7.73
CA ASP A 77 -2.26 -7.69 -7.61
C ASP A 77 -1.66 -7.00 -6.38
N PHE A 78 -1.36 -5.73 -6.59
CA PHE A 78 -0.83 -4.84 -5.57
C PHE A 78 -1.91 -4.06 -4.86
N LEU A 79 -1.82 -4.02 -3.53
CA LEU A 79 -2.79 -3.37 -2.67
C LEU A 79 -2.16 -2.18 -1.92
N ILE A 80 -2.95 -1.13 -1.80
CA ILE A 80 -2.70 -0.01 -0.91
C ILE A 80 -3.35 -0.36 0.43
N GLU A 81 -2.56 -0.32 1.50
CA GLU A 81 -3.05 -0.52 2.86
C GLU A 81 -3.29 0.84 3.52
N SER A 82 -4.44 0.98 4.17
CA SER A 82 -4.81 2.17 4.92
C SER A 82 -5.30 1.77 6.30
N THR A 83 -4.68 2.34 7.33
CA THR A 83 -5.16 2.23 8.70
C THR A 83 -6.19 3.32 8.96
N HIS A 84 -7.37 2.93 9.38
CA HIS A 84 -8.44 3.82 9.81
C HIS A 84 -8.64 3.65 11.33
N GLU A 85 -8.18 4.62 12.10
CA GLU A 85 -8.36 4.66 13.54
C GLU A 85 -9.84 4.97 13.85
N ILE A 86 -10.50 4.08 14.59
CA ILE A 86 -11.88 4.27 15.04
C ILE A 86 -11.87 4.98 16.39
N ASN A 87 -10.99 4.56 17.29
CA ASN A 87 -10.74 5.17 18.60
C ASN A 87 -9.33 4.78 19.10
N GLU A 88 -9.01 5.12 20.35
CA GLU A 88 -7.70 4.86 20.96
C GLU A 88 -7.33 3.37 21.06
N GLU A 89 -8.32 2.46 21.04
CA GLU A 89 -8.15 1.03 21.25
C GLU A 89 -8.49 0.19 20.01
N LYS A 90 -9.01 0.79 18.94
CA LYS A 90 -9.57 0.09 17.79
C LYS A 90 -9.20 0.77 16.48
N TYR A 91 -8.70 -0.03 15.55
CA TYR A 91 -8.45 0.40 14.18
C TYR A 91 -8.88 -0.66 13.17
N GLU A 92 -9.21 -0.20 11.97
CA GLU A 92 -9.44 -1.05 10.81
C GLU A 92 -8.27 -0.93 9.86
N VAL A 93 -7.83 -2.06 9.31
CA VAL A 93 -6.94 -2.08 8.16
C VAL A 93 -7.79 -2.33 6.93
N ARG A 94 -7.76 -1.37 6.01
CA ARG A 94 -8.55 -1.36 4.78
C ARG A 94 -7.60 -1.48 3.59
N TYR A 95 -8.05 -2.20 2.57
CA TYR A 95 -7.27 -2.50 1.38
C TYR A 95 -7.92 -1.95 0.12
N TYR A 96 -7.09 -1.42 -0.78
CA TYR A 96 -7.54 -0.88 -2.07
C TYR A 96 -6.62 -1.37 -3.18
N LYS A 97 -7.19 -1.74 -4.32
CA LYS A 97 -6.39 -2.21 -5.46
C LYS A 97 -5.64 -1.06 -6.11
N LEU A 98 -4.32 -1.17 -6.26
CA LEU A 98 -3.57 -0.20 -7.06
C LEU A 98 -3.99 -0.33 -8.52
N THR A 99 -4.49 0.76 -9.09
CA THR A 99 -4.99 0.81 -10.46
C THR A 99 -3.99 1.45 -11.41
N HIS A 100 -3.39 2.56 -11.00
CA HIS A 100 -2.41 3.28 -11.81
C HIS A 100 -1.49 4.14 -10.94
N ILE A 101 -0.41 4.62 -11.55
CA ILE A 101 0.60 5.48 -10.92
C ILE A 101 0.68 6.78 -11.70
N ARG A 102 0.80 7.91 -11.01
CA ARG A 102 0.99 9.23 -11.60
C ARG A 102 2.22 9.91 -11.02
N GLN A 103 2.79 10.83 -11.77
CA GLN A 103 3.79 11.77 -11.24
C GLN A 103 3.15 13.15 -11.17
N GLU A 104 3.09 13.72 -9.98
CA GLU A 104 2.45 15.01 -9.73
C GLU A 104 3.33 15.87 -8.83
N SER A 105 3.70 17.07 -9.27
CA SER A 105 4.42 18.06 -8.44
C SER A 105 5.70 17.56 -7.75
N GLY A 106 6.44 16.62 -8.36
CA GLY A 106 7.65 16.02 -7.77
C GLY A 106 7.39 14.81 -6.86
N GLU A 107 6.13 14.41 -6.70
CA GLU A 107 5.69 13.23 -5.96
C GLU A 107 5.25 12.13 -6.93
N VAL A 108 5.33 10.89 -6.47
CA VAL A 108 4.73 9.74 -7.14
C VAL A 108 3.44 9.38 -6.42
N VAL A 109 2.33 9.38 -7.16
CA VAL A 109 0.99 9.15 -6.62
C VAL A 109 0.49 7.78 -7.06
N LEU A 110 0.24 6.91 -6.07
CA LEU A 110 -0.40 5.61 -6.26
C LEU A 110 -1.92 5.77 -6.17
N HIS A 111 -2.63 5.49 -7.25
CA HIS A 111 -4.08 5.68 -7.31
C HIS A 111 -4.86 4.37 -7.27
N SER A 112 -5.93 4.37 -6.46
CA SER A 112 -7.01 3.41 -6.60
C SER A 112 -8.27 4.10 -7.12
N GLU A 113 -8.75 3.68 -8.30
CA GLU A 113 -10.06 4.09 -8.83
C GLU A 113 -11.20 3.17 -8.37
N ILE A 114 -10.85 2.07 -7.71
CA ILE A 114 -11.80 1.09 -7.20
C ILE A 114 -12.02 1.38 -5.71
N GLY A 115 -13.23 1.12 -5.23
CA GLY A 115 -13.55 1.19 -3.81
C GLY A 115 -12.73 0.19 -2.96
N GLU A 116 -12.95 0.26 -1.66
CA GLU A 116 -12.38 -0.68 -0.70
C GLU A 116 -12.71 -2.13 -1.04
N LEU A 117 -11.72 -3.00 -0.89
CA LEU A 117 -11.91 -4.45 -0.88
C LEU A 117 -12.40 -4.87 0.52
N GLN A 118 -13.70 -4.70 0.77
CA GLN A 118 -14.32 -4.91 2.08
C GLN A 118 -14.11 -6.33 2.61
N GLU A 119 -14.03 -7.31 1.72
CA GLU A 119 -13.78 -8.72 2.03
C GLU A 119 -12.41 -8.96 2.66
N LEU A 120 -11.46 -8.04 2.49
CA LEU A 120 -10.12 -8.11 3.06
C LEU A 120 -9.97 -7.26 4.33
N ARG A 121 -11.01 -6.56 4.78
CA ARG A 121 -10.92 -5.66 5.94
C ARG A 121 -10.53 -6.43 7.20
N GLU A 122 -9.48 -5.97 7.86
CA GLU A 122 -9.07 -6.48 9.17
C GLU A 122 -9.51 -5.51 10.26
N VAL A 123 -10.06 -6.03 11.36
CA VAL A 123 -10.41 -5.24 12.55
C VAL A 123 -9.48 -5.65 13.67
N HIS A 124 -8.74 -4.67 14.18
CA HIS A 124 -7.82 -4.86 15.29
C HIS A 124 -8.33 -4.07 16.49
N GLN A 125 -8.30 -4.72 17.65
CA GLN A 125 -8.67 -4.14 18.93
C GLN A 125 -7.56 -4.47 19.92
N GLU A 126 -7.02 -3.47 20.61
CA GLU A 126 -6.12 -3.73 21.73
C GLU A 126 -6.89 -4.51 22.78
N PRO A 127 -6.33 -5.62 23.31
CA PRO A 127 -6.98 -6.34 24.39
C PRO A 127 -7.12 -5.40 25.60
N GLU A 128 -8.30 -5.34 26.21
CA GLU A 128 -8.46 -4.71 27.53
C GLU A 128 -7.40 -5.33 28.45
N CYS A 129 -6.45 -4.54 28.93
CA CYS A 129 -5.46 -5.02 29.89
C CYS A 129 -6.20 -5.61 31.10
N GLU A 130 -6.02 -6.92 31.34
CA GLU A 130 -6.48 -7.61 32.56
C GLU A 130 -5.82 -7.04 33.82
#